data_AF-S6UG56-F1
#
_entry.id   AF-S6UG56-F1
#
_cell.length_a   1.000
_cell.length_b   1.000
_cell.length_c   1.000
_cell.angle_alpha   90.00
_cell.angle_beta   90.00
_cell.angle_gamma   90.00
#
_symmetry.space_group_name_H-M   'P 1'
#
loop_
_entity.id
_entity.type
_entity.pdbx_description
1 polymer ?
#
loop_
_entity_poly.entity_id
_entity_poly.type
_entity_poly.pdbx_seq_one_letter_code
_entity_poly.pdbx_strand_id
1 'polypeptide(L)'
;GISRGVTLVTAHTQDDSSLNWQALAQGGTTLVVYMGVAKLAEIRESLLAGGMTGEMPVAMIENASLPWQRECRSTLNAMQRDAVAFELKSPAILVIGAVAALSNELLNQTLVEHPQLQAS
;
A
#
# COMPACT_ATOMS: atom_id res chain seq x y z
N GLY A 1 16.73 -4.22 6.68
CA GLY A 1 15.55 -3.41 6.34
C GLY A 1 14.69 -4.17 5.35
N ILE A 2 13.38 -4.19 5.55
CA ILE A 2 12.36 -4.90 4.74
C ILE A 2 12.10 -4.29 3.35
N SER A 3 12.55 -3.05 3.13
CA SER A 3 12.54 -2.35 1.85
C SER A 3 13.76 -1.43 1.78
N ARG A 4 14.26 -1.17 0.56
CA ARG A 4 15.42 -0.29 0.30
C ARG A 4 15.02 1.05 -0.31
N GLY A 5 13.73 1.27 -0.57
CA GLY A 5 13.23 2.51 -1.14
C GLY A 5 11.69 2.59 -1.15
N VAL A 6 11.17 3.81 -1.30
CA VAL A 6 9.73 4.09 -1.37
C VAL A 6 9.46 4.95 -2.60
N THR A 7 8.40 4.64 -3.34
CA THR A 7 7.94 5.43 -4.48
C THR A 7 6.51 5.90 -4.21
N LEU A 8 6.33 7.23 -4.16
CA LEU A 8 5.03 7.86 -3.97
C LEU A 8 4.47 8.23 -5.34
N VAL A 9 3.25 7.78 -5.64
CA VAL A 9 2.62 8.00 -6.94
C VAL A 9 1.16 8.39 -6.78
N THR A 10 0.63 9.09 -7.78
CA THR A 10 -0.81 9.34 -7.90
C THR A 10 -1.37 8.49 -9.03
N ALA A 11 -2.44 7.73 -8.77
CA ALA A 11 -3.10 6.92 -9.80
C ALA A 11 -4.04 7.73 -10.71
N HIS A 12 -4.29 9.00 -10.37
CA HIS A 12 -5.11 9.90 -11.17
C HIS A 12 -4.33 11.18 -11.43
N THR A 13 -4.22 11.54 -12.71
CA THR A 13 -3.58 12.77 -13.18
C THR A 13 -4.60 13.59 -13.98
N GLN A 14 -4.40 14.90 -14.03
CA GLN A 14 -5.32 15.83 -14.71
C GLN A 14 -5.39 15.59 -16.23
N ASP A 15 -4.38 14.95 -16.80
CA ASP A 15 -4.26 14.64 -18.22
C ASP A 15 -4.63 13.18 -18.57
N ASP A 16 -5.16 12.42 -17.61
CA ASP A 16 -5.47 10.98 -17.73
C ASP A 16 -4.29 10.11 -18.23
N SER A 17 -3.05 10.63 -18.16
CA SER A 17 -1.87 9.86 -18.52
C SER A 17 -1.69 8.69 -17.53
N SER A 18 -1.52 7.49 -18.09
CA SER A 18 -1.31 6.30 -17.27
C SER A 18 0.14 6.25 -16.78
N LEU A 19 0.32 5.91 -15.51
CA LEU A 19 1.64 5.62 -14.98
C LEU A 19 2.19 4.34 -15.61
N ASN A 20 3.51 4.28 -15.79
CA ASN A 20 4.18 3.04 -16.16
C ASN A 20 4.26 2.09 -14.95
N TRP A 21 3.13 1.46 -14.63
CA TRP A 21 2.99 0.50 -13.54
C TRP A 21 3.92 -0.70 -13.69
N GLN A 22 4.26 -1.11 -14.93
CA GLN A 22 5.19 -2.21 -15.14
C GLN A 22 6.60 -1.86 -14.67
N ALA A 23 7.09 -0.65 -14.98
CA ALA A 23 8.40 -0.19 -14.50
C ALA A 23 8.41 -0.07 -12.97
N LEU A 24 7.30 0.37 -12.36
CA LEU A 24 7.17 0.41 -10.90
C LEU A 24 7.23 -0.99 -10.27
N ALA A 25 6.56 -1.98 -10.87
CA ALA A 25 6.60 -3.36 -10.40
C ALA A 25 8.02 -3.92 -10.38
N GLN A 26 8.82 -3.58 -11.39
CA GLN A 26 10.21 -4.03 -11.54
C GLN A 26 11.19 -3.24 -10.66
N GLY A 27 10.83 -2.03 -10.24
CA GLY A 27 11.68 -1.16 -9.44
C GLY A 27 11.97 -1.69 -8.03
N GLY A 28 11.17 -2.62 -7.51
CA GLY A 28 11.42 -3.31 -6.24
C GLY A 28 11.32 -2.41 -5.00
N THR A 29 10.72 -1.23 -5.12
CA THR A 29 10.43 -0.32 -4.00
C THR A 29 9.07 -0.64 -3.40
N THR A 30 8.81 -0.09 -2.21
CA THR A 30 7.44 -0.02 -1.69
C THR A 30 6.67 1.07 -2.42
N LEU A 31 5.52 0.73 -2.99
CA LEU A 31 4.66 1.70 -3.67
C LEU A 31 3.66 2.27 -2.67
N VAL A 32 3.55 3.61 -2.64
CA VAL A 32 2.52 4.33 -1.91
C VAL A 32 1.68 5.09 -2.93
N VAL A 33 0.45 4.61 -3.13
CA VAL A 33 -0.43 5.07 -4.20
C VAL A 33 -1.53 5.96 -3.62
N TYR A 34 -1.53 7.21 -4.04
CA TYR A 34 -2.58 8.19 -3.77
C TYR A 34 -3.66 8.13 -4.86
N MET A 35 -4.90 8.47 -4.49
CA MET A 35 -6.06 8.50 -5.40
C MET A 35 -6.28 7.18 -6.16
N GLY A 36 -5.88 6.06 -5.57
CA GLY A 36 -5.91 4.73 -6.20
C GLY A 36 -7.26 4.00 -6.13
N VAL A 37 -8.20 4.44 -5.28
CA VAL A 37 -9.46 3.72 -5.02
C VAL A 37 -10.27 3.49 -6.31
N ALA A 38 -10.43 4.51 -7.15
CA ALA A 38 -11.17 4.40 -8.40
C ALA A 38 -10.45 3.55 -9.47
N LYS A 39 -9.15 3.27 -9.27
CA LYS A 39 -8.26 2.62 -10.23
C LYS A 39 -7.72 1.27 -9.74
N LEU A 40 -8.29 0.69 -8.68
CA LEU A 40 -7.80 -0.54 -8.05
C LEU A 40 -7.59 -1.70 -9.04
N ALA A 41 -8.55 -1.92 -9.94
CA ALA A 41 -8.46 -3.00 -10.92
C ALA A 41 -7.31 -2.78 -11.91
N GLU A 42 -7.20 -1.56 -12.46
CA GLU A 42 -6.14 -1.16 -13.40
C GLU A 42 -4.74 -1.28 -12.75
N ILE A 43 -4.59 -0.78 -11.52
CA ILE A 43 -3.35 -0.86 -10.75
C ILE A 43 -2.95 -2.32 -10.55
N ARG A 44 -3.89 -3.15 -10.07
CA ARG A 44 -3.65 -4.58 -9.83
C ARG A 44 -3.17 -5.27 -11.11
N GLU A 45 -3.93 -5.15 -12.18
CA GLU A 45 -3.66 -5.82 -13.44
C GLU A 45 -2.32 -5.41 -14.02
N SER A 46 -2.01 -4.11 -13.98
CA SER A 46 -0.76 -3.58 -14.53
C SER A 46 0.45 -3.98 -13.69
N LEU A 47 0.33 -4.05 -12.36
CA LEU A 47 1.41 -4.53 -11.49
C LEU A 47 1.67 -6.04 -11.67
N LEU A 48 0.61 -6.84 -11.78
CA LEU A 48 0.72 -8.28 -12.08
C LEU A 48 1.39 -8.49 -13.45
N ALA A 49 0.95 -7.75 -14.48
CA ALA A 49 1.56 -7.80 -15.81
C ALA A 49 3.03 -7.33 -15.79
N GLY A 50 3.38 -6.43 -14.88
CA GLY A 50 4.76 -5.99 -14.62
C GLY A 50 5.64 -7.01 -13.92
N GLY A 51 5.10 -8.16 -13.51
CA GLY A 51 5.82 -9.25 -12.84
C GLY A 51 5.78 -9.19 -11.31
N MET A 52 4.98 -8.30 -10.72
CA MET A 52 4.77 -8.31 -9.27
C MET A 52 3.98 -9.57 -8.88
N THR A 53 4.43 -10.28 -7.84
CA THR A 53 3.73 -11.48 -7.36
C THR A 53 2.32 -11.14 -6.88
N GLY A 54 1.35 -12.01 -7.20
CA GLY A 54 -0.03 -11.86 -6.74
C GLY A 54 -0.19 -11.98 -5.22
N GLU A 55 0.78 -12.59 -4.54
CA GLU A 55 0.84 -12.64 -3.08
C GLU A 55 1.51 -11.40 -2.46
N MET A 56 1.88 -10.41 -3.27
CA MET A 56 2.47 -9.17 -2.77
C MET A 56 1.51 -8.51 -1.77
N PRO A 57 1.94 -8.22 -0.53
CA PRO A 57 1.07 -7.63 0.47
C PRO A 57 0.59 -6.23 0.06
N VAL A 58 -0.67 -5.95 0.37
CA VAL A 58 -1.34 -4.67 0.14
C VAL A 58 -2.04 -4.23 1.41
N ALA A 59 -1.82 -2.98 1.82
CA ALA A 59 -2.61 -2.31 2.85
C ALA A 59 -3.41 -1.16 2.22
N MET A 60 -4.69 -1.10 2.49
CA MET A 60 -5.61 -0.06 2.02
C MET A 60 -6.09 0.72 3.23
N ILE A 61 -5.69 1.98 3.35
CA ILE A 61 -5.84 2.77 4.56
C ILE A 61 -6.73 3.98 4.25
N GLU A 62 -7.94 3.99 4.80
CA GLU A 62 -8.86 5.12 4.73
C GLU A 62 -8.59 6.11 5.84
N ASN A 63 -8.77 7.41 5.56
CA ASN A 63 -8.68 8.46 6.57
C ASN A 63 -7.37 8.36 7.37
N ALA A 64 -6.26 8.04 6.68
CA ALA A 64 -4.97 7.82 7.30
C ALA A 64 -4.59 8.97 8.23
N SER A 65 -4.05 8.66 9.41
CA SER A 65 -3.72 9.58 10.51
C SER A 65 -4.88 10.28 11.24
N LEU A 66 -6.13 10.02 10.84
CA LEU A 66 -7.31 10.57 11.53
C LEU A 66 -7.84 9.59 12.59
N PRO A 67 -8.57 10.08 13.62
CA PRO A 67 -9.10 9.21 14.69
C PRO A 67 -10.03 8.09 14.22
N TRP A 68 -10.63 8.23 13.04
CA TRP A 68 -11.52 7.25 12.41
C TRP A 68 -10.85 6.53 11.24
N GLN A 69 -9.51 6.41 11.25
CA GLN A 69 -8.76 5.61 10.30
C GLN A 69 -9.30 4.16 10.29
N ARG A 70 -9.48 3.62 9.09
CA ARG A 70 -9.81 2.20 8.88
C ARG A 70 -8.78 1.59 7.95
N GLU A 71 -8.41 0.34 8.17
CA GLU A 71 -7.42 -0.35 7.36
C GLU A 71 -7.93 -1.74 6.94
N CYS A 72 -7.67 -2.09 5.69
CA CYS A 72 -7.86 -3.43 5.14
C CYS A 72 -6.52 -3.95 4.62
N ARG A 73 -6.10 -5.12 5.11
CA ARG A 73 -4.91 -5.83 4.63
C ARG A 73 -5.31 -6.97 3.72
N SER A 74 -4.55 -7.14 2.65
CA SER A 74 -4.83 -8.05 1.55
C SER A 74 -3.54 -8.46 0.86
N THR A 75 -3.65 -9.28 -0.18
CA THR A 75 -2.63 -9.44 -1.22
C THR A 75 -3.06 -8.76 -2.52
N LEU A 76 -2.14 -8.61 -3.46
CA LEU A 76 -2.40 -8.02 -4.79
C LEU A 76 -3.51 -8.79 -5.54
N ASN A 77 -3.52 -10.13 -5.46
CA ASN A 77 -4.59 -10.96 -6.04
C ASN A 77 -5.96 -10.69 -5.40
N ALA A 78 -5.99 -10.52 -4.09
CA ALA A 78 -7.22 -10.40 -3.31
C ALA A 78 -7.77 -8.97 -3.21
N MET A 79 -6.95 -7.95 -3.45
CA MET A 79 -7.24 -6.57 -3.04
C MET A 79 -8.55 -6.00 -3.59
N GLN A 80 -8.97 -6.38 -4.80
CA GLN A 80 -10.22 -5.88 -5.37
C GLN A 80 -11.43 -6.46 -4.62
N ARG A 81 -11.43 -7.77 -4.36
CA ARG A 81 -12.51 -8.43 -3.61
C ARG A 81 -12.56 -7.90 -2.19
N ASP A 82 -11.39 -7.80 -1.56
CA ASP A 82 -11.29 -7.40 -0.16
C ASP A 82 -11.66 -5.91 0.01
N ALA A 83 -11.32 -5.05 -0.95
CA ALA A 83 -11.77 -3.66 -0.99
C ALA A 83 -13.30 -3.53 -1.08
N VAL A 84 -13.95 -4.38 -1.89
CA VAL A 84 -15.42 -4.41 -1.99
C VAL A 84 -16.04 -4.86 -0.67
N ALA A 85 -15.53 -5.95 -0.07
CA ALA A 85 -16.02 -6.45 1.21
C ALA A 85 -15.80 -5.46 2.37
N PHE A 86 -14.72 -4.68 2.30
CA PHE A 86 -14.40 -3.62 3.27
C PHE A 86 -15.19 -2.32 3.04
N GLU A 87 -15.91 -2.22 1.92
CA GLU A 87 -16.55 -0.99 1.44
C GLU A 87 -15.56 0.19 1.35
N LEU A 88 -14.41 -0.04 0.72
CA LEU A 88 -13.33 0.94 0.63
C LEU A 88 -13.81 2.28 0.01
N LYS A 89 -13.57 3.39 0.70
CA LYS A 89 -13.95 4.75 0.30
C LYS A 89 -12.77 5.71 0.35
N SER A 90 -12.80 6.71 -0.54
CA SER A 90 -11.87 7.84 -0.48
C SER A 90 -12.20 8.77 0.71
N PRO A 91 -11.19 9.47 1.29
CA PRO A 91 -9.77 9.41 0.94
C PRO A 91 -9.08 8.16 1.49
N ALA A 92 -8.34 7.46 0.63
CA ALA A 92 -7.54 6.31 1.02
C ALA A 92 -6.20 6.26 0.28
N ILE A 93 -5.22 5.65 0.94
CA ILE A 93 -3.88 5.37 0.40
C ILE A 93 -3.71 3.86 0.29
N LEU A 94 -3.09 3.41 -0.80
CA LEU A 94 -2.68 2.01 -0.98
C LEU A 94 -1.18 1.90 -0.73
N VAL A 95 -0.76 0.99 0.13
CA VAL A 95 0.65 0.64 0.36
C VAL A 95 0.87 -0.77 -0.16
N ILE A 96 1.74 -0.92 -1.15
CA ILE A 96 2.00 -2.20 -1.84
C ILE A 96 3.48 -2.55 -1.68
N GLY A 97 3.76 -3.72 -1.10
CA GLY A 97 5.11 -4.17 -0.81
C GLY A 97 5.20 -5.01 0.45
N ALA A 98 6.35 -5.66 0.68
CA ALA A 98 6.58 -6.51 1.85
C ALA A 98 6.27 -5.81 3.20
N VAL A 99 6.43 -4.49 3.27
CA VAL A 99 6.13 -3.69 4.47
C VAL A 99 4.64 -3.73 4.86
N ALA A 100 3.74 -3.92 3.89
CA ALA A 100 2.30 -4.01 4.13
C ALA A 100 1.88 -5.33 4.81
N ALA A 101 2.80 -6.29 5.01
CA ALA A 101 2.56 -7.45 5.87
C ALA A 101 2.76 -7.14 7.36
N LEU A 102 3.46 -6.05 7.72
CA LEU A 102 3.76 -5.74 9.11
C LEU A 102 2.61 -4.98 9.77
N SER A 103 2.00 -5.57 10.80
CA SER A 103 0.96 -4.92 11.61
C SER A 103 1.57 -3.99 12.66
N ASN A 104 0.81 -2.97 13.07
CA ASN A 104 1.18 -2.07 14.18
C ASN A 104 1.42 -2.80 15.51
N GLU A 105 0.86 -3.99 15.68
CA GLU A 105 1.04 -4.81 16.89
C GLU A 105 2.49 -5.32 17.01
N LEU A 106 3.15 -5.60 15.88
CA LEU A 106 4.57 -5.96 15.83
C LEU A 106 5.50 -4.75 16.06
N LEU A 107 5.09 -3.55 15.61
CA LEU A 107 5.84 -2.31 15.84
C LEU A 107 5.78 -1.87 17.30
N ASN A 108 4.63 -2.03 17.95
CA ASN A 108 4.46 -1.68 19.36
C ASN A 108 5.23 -2.63 20.30
N GLN A 109 5.36 -3.92 19.98
CA GLN A 109 6.18 -4.84 20.78
C GLN A 109 7.67 -4.48 20.71
N THR A 110 8.17 -4.09 19.54
CA THR A 110 9.59 -3.68 19.38
C THR A 110 9.92 -2.40 20.15
N LEU A 111 8.97 -1.45 20.25
CA LEU A 111 9.14 -0.21 20.99
C LEU A 111 9.04 -0.39 22.51
N VAL A 112 8.27 -1.39 22.98
CA VAL A 112 8.19 -1.74 24.40
C VAL A 112 9.44 -2.51 24.86
N GLU A 113 10.07 -3.29 23.98
CA GLU A 113 11.25 -4.09 24.31
C GLU A 113 12.58 -3.30 24.33
N HIS A 114 12.64 -2.09 23.76
CA HIS A 114 13.84 -1.23 23.78
C HIS A 114 13.55 0.23 24.19
N PRO A 115 13.42 0.54 25.49
CA PRO A 115 13.13 1.91 25.99
C PRO A 115 14.23 2.96 25.76
N GLN A 116 15.43 2.56 25.33
CA GLN A 116 16.64 3.39 25.39
C GLN A 116 16.81 4.40 24.23
N LEU A 117 15.88 4.48 23.28
CA LEU A 117 15.96 5.40 22.13
C LEU A 117 15.11 6.69 22.30
N GLN A 118 14.52 6.93 23.48
CA GLN A 118 13.75 8.15 23.77
C GLN A 118 14.59 9.37 24.20
N ALA A 119 15.92 9.28 24.26
CA ALA A 119 16.75 10.43 24.57
C ALA A 119 18.08 10.42 23.82
N SER A 120 18.16 11.24 22.78
CA SER A 120 19.40 11.84 22.25
C SER A 120 19.03 13.12 21.50
#